data_AF-A0A369XUJ2-F1
#
_entry.id   AF-A0A369XUJ2-F1
#
_cell.length_a   1.000
_cell.length_b   1.000
_cell.length_c   1.000
_cell.angle_alpha   90.00
_cell.angle_beta   90.00
_cell.angle_gamma   90.00
#
_symmetry.space_group_name_H-M   'P 1'
#
loop_
_entity.id
_entity.type
_entity.pdbx_description
1 polymer ?
#
loop_
_entity_poly.entity_id
_entity_poly.type
_entity_poly.pdbx_seq_one_letter_code
_entity_poly.pdbx_strand_id
1 'polypeptide(L)'
;MVRKKMKKGLMNTVILLIISIILGNTLRIDASIDENLKVKMYYSLAIFMNLIPITYFLFKFRVAKKRPIFFMGFIFYYLIILPIWMSFAFEEGMVGKLGLTRDSLTSLKWIIILNLIFLLISQLFIFKYVFVDILSGRRRGKSNDIGIVFLTYITLGIIFGFLYILLIENNPNALGGMILEGLGAKGLYFRGMYFSFITLTSVGYGEIVPISLAAQALTILESVMGVLLLSFSLGIVFSSNLNIKEEQERIEKENLQKKNINGDISPEKYEELKRTLMTEFQDSLDRNIERYMEEKDKK
;
A
#
# COMPACT_ATOMS: atom_id res chain seq x y z
N MET A 1 23.32 9.85 -9.19
CA MET A 1 22.61 9.27 -8.02
C MET A 1 21.80 8.00 -8.34
N VAL A 2 21.08 7.93 -9.48
CA VAL A 2 20.23 6.80 -9.89
C VAL A 2 21.01 5.49 -10.11
N ARG A 3 22.16 5.53 -10.83
CA ARG A 3 23.04 4.35 -11.01
C ARG A 3 23.51 3.70 -9.70
N LYS A 4 23.81 4.50 -8.67
CA LYS A 4 24.27 4.02 -7.35
C LYS A 4 23.13 3.32 -6.57
N LYS A 5 21.89 3.81 -6.73
CA LYS A 5 20.69 3.15 -6.18
C LYS A 5 20.36 1.85 -6.92
N MET A 6 20.46 1.82 -8.25
CA MET A 6 20.23 0.59 -9.04
C MET A 6 21.26 -0.50 -8.72
N LYS A 7 22.56 -0.18 -8.62
CA LYS A 7 23.60 -1.13 -8.20
C LYS A 7 23.31 -1.76 -6.83
N LYS A 8 22.80 -0.96 -5.88
CA LYS A 8 22.46 -1.43 -4.53
C LYS A 8 21.22 -2.34 -4.54
N GLY A 9 20.23 -2.05 -5.38
CA GLY A 9 19.06 -2.93 -5.56
C GLY A 9 19.46 -4.29 -6.14
N LEU A 10 20.26 -4.30 -7.21
CA LEU A 10 20.75 -5.53 -7.84
C LEU A 10 21.55 -6.39 -6.85
N MET A 11 22.45 -5.77 -6.07
CA MET A 11 23.25 -6.45 -5.05
C MET A 11 22.38 -7.14 -4.00
N ASN A 12 21.29 -6.51 -3.55
CA ASN A 12 20.40 -7.12 -2.56
C ASN A 12 19.59 -8.30 -3.14
N THR A 13 19.18 -8.22 -4.42
CA THR A 13 18.52 -9.35 -5.10
C THR A 13 19.47 -10.54 -5.24
N VAL A 14 20.75 -10.29 -5.54
CA VAL A 14 21.78 -11.34 -5.59
C VAL A 14 22.01 -11.94 -4.21
N ILE A 15 22.06 -11.13 -3.15
CA ILE A 15 22.16 -11.62 -1.76
C ILE A 15 20.96 -12.52 -1.41
N LEU A 16 19.73 -12.12 -1.79
CA LEU A 16 18.55 -12.96 -1.56
C LEU A 16 18.64 -14.29 -2.31
N LEU A 17 19.11 -14.27 -3.56
CA LEU A 17 19.30 -15.50 -4.34
C LEU A 17 20.26 -16.47 -3.64
N ILE A 18 21.37 -15.93 -3.11
CA ILE A 18 22.34 -16.72 -2.35
C ILE A 18 21.70 -17.27 -1.07
N ILE A 19 21.00 -16.43 -0.30
CA ILE A 19 20.30 -16.86 0.93
C ILE A 19 19.27 -17.95 0.62
N SER A 20 18.51 -17.81 -0.45
CA SER A 20 17.50 -18.80 -0.84
C SER A 20 18.10 -20.14 -1.23
N ILE A 21 19.26 -20.14 -1.90
CA ILE A 21 19.99 -21.36 -2.25
C ILE A 21 20.53 -22.04 -0.99
N ILE A 22 21.09 -21.27 -0.05
CA ILE A 22 21.58 -21.80 1.22
C ILE A 22 20.43 -22.45 2.00
N LEU A 23 19.31 -21.74 2.17
CA LEU A 23 18.15 -22.24 2.89
C LEU A 23 17.53 -23.47 2.21
N GLY A 24 17.38 -23.46 0.89
CA GLY A 24 16.87 -24.60 0.13
C GLY A 24 17.73 -25.86 0.28
N ASN A 25 19.05 -25.70 0.41
CA ASN A 25 19.98 -26.82 0.63
C ASN A 25 19.97 -27.35 2.07
N THR A 26 19.57 -26.54 3.06
CA THR A 26 19.47 -26.98 4.47
C THR A 26 18.23 -27.82 4.77
N LEU A 27 17.24 -27.83 3.88
CA LEU A 27 16.04 -28.66 4.03
C LEU A 27 16.41 -30.15 3.90
N ARG A 28 16.08 -30.93 4.93
CA ARG A 28 16.20 -32.39 4.90
C ARG A 28 15.05 -32.95 4.05
N ILE A 29 15.41 -33.70 3.02
CA ILE A 29 14.47 -34.33 2.08
C ILE A 29 14.83 -35.81 2.00
N ASP A 30 13.90 -36.67 2.40
CA ASP A 30 13.98 -38.12 2.15
C ASP A 30 13.54 -38.39 0.70
N ALA A 31 14.48 -38.24 -0.23
CA ALA A 31 14.28 -38.55 -1.65
C ALA A 31 15.54 -39.16 -2.27
N SER A 32 15.35 -39.91 -3.36
CA SER A 32 16.44 -40.46 -4.18
C SER A 32 17.43 -39.37 -4.59
N ILE A 33 18.72 -39.70 -4.75
CA ILE A 33 19.82 -38.72 -4.94
C ILE A 33 19.55 -37.76 -6.13
N ASP A 34 19.01 -38.28 -7.24
CA ASP A 34 18.69 -37.48 -8.44
C ASP A 34 17.45 -36.59 -8.27
N GLU A 35 16.48 -37.00 -7.46
CA GLU A 35 15.32 -36.16 -7.12
C GLU A 35 15.69 -35.10 -6.08
N ASN A 36 16.64 -35.41 -5.19
CA ASN A 36 17.07 -34.52 -4.11
C ASN A 36 17.56 -33.16 -4.65
N LEU A 37 18.34 -33.16 -5.74
CA LEU A 37 18.84 -31.92 -6.36
C LEU A 37 17.72 -31.09 -6.99
N LYS A 38 16.80 -31.74 -7.72
CA LYS A 38 15.65 -31.07 -8.36
C LYS A 38 14.73 -30.45 -7.31
N VAL A 39 14.48 -31.19 -6.22
CA VAL A 39 13.66 -30.74 -5.10
C VAL A 39 14.32 -29.56 -4.37
N LYS A 40 15.63 -29.62 -4.08
CA LYS A 40 16.36 -28.50 -3.45
C LYS A 40 16.38 -27.24 -4.31
N MET A 41 16.53 -27.39 -5.62
CA MET A 41 16.49 -26.26 -6.56
C MET A 41 15.09 -25.63 -6.59
N TYR A 42 14.04 -26.46 -6.56
CA TYR A 42 12.66 -26.01 -6.44
C TYR A 42 12.40 -25.23 -5.14
N TYR A 43 12.81 -25.76 -3.98
CA TYR A 43 12.67 -25.03 -2.70
C TYR A 43 13.47 -23.73 -2.68
N SER A 44 14.67 -23.73 -3.25
CA SER A 44 15.48 -22.50 -3.36
C SER A 44 14.77 -21.44 -4.19
N LEU A 45 14.19 -21.83 -5.34
CA LEU A 45 13.39 -20.92 -6.17
C LEU A 45 12.13 -20.46 -5.43
N ALA A 46 11.47 -21.34 -4.69
CA ALA A 46 10.31 -21.02 -3.89
C ALA A 46 10.60 -19.97 -2.81
N ILE A 47 11.66 -20.21 -2.04
CA ILE A 47 12.15 -19.28 -1.02
C ILE A 47 12.52 -17.97 -1.68
N PHE A 48 13.27 -18.00 -2.78
CA PHE A 48 13.67 -16.79 -3.51
C PHE A 48 12.45 -15.95 -3.89
N MET A 49 11.47 -16.56 -4.57
CA MET A 49 10.28 -15.87 -5.05
C MET A 49 9.57 -15.18 -3.89
N ASN A 50 9.39 -15.87 -2.76
CA ASN A 50 8.73 -15.31 -1.57
C ASN A 50 9.56 -14.25 -0.81
N LEU A 51 10.88 -14.21 -0.98
CA LEU A 51 11.73 -13.16 -0.39
C LEU A 51 11.84 -11.90 -1.26
N ILE A 52 11.48 -11.95 -2.56
CA ILE A 52 11.48 -10.78 -3.47
C ILE A 52 10.74 -9.55 -2.88
N PRO A 53 9.57 -9.68 -2.24
CA PRO A 53 8.89 -8.55 -1.63
C PRO A 53 9.73 -7.84 -0.56
N ILE A 54 10.64 -8.56 0.11
CA ILE A 54 11.54 -8.04 1.14
C ILE A 54 12.59 -7.09 0.54
N THR A 55 13.20 -7.44 -0.60
CA THR A 55 14.15 -6.52 -1.25
C THR A 55 13.47 -5.25 -1.69
N TYR A 56 12.24 -5.36 -2.21
CA TYR A 56 11.43 -4.21 -2.56
C TYR A 56 11.15 -3.33 -1.33
N PHE A 57 10.75 -3.95 -0.22
CA PHE A 57 10.46 -3.27 1.05
C PHE A 57 11.70 -2.58 1.64
N LEU A 58 12.82 -3.31 1.80
CA LEU A 58 14.07 -2.78 2.35
C LEU A 58 14.67 -1.65 1.50
N PHE A 59 14.60 -1.75 0.18
CA PHE A 59 15.16 -0.75 -0.73
C PHE A 59 14.38 0.57 -0.70
N LYS A 60 13.06 0.47 -0.60
CA LYS A 60 12.17 1.63 -0.68
C LYS A 60 11.61 2.08 0.66
N PHE A 61 11.84 1.42 1.79
CA PHE A 61 11.27 1.80 3.10
C PHE A 61 11.35 3.31 3.41
N ARG A 62 12.53 3.93 3.19
CA ARG A 62 12.73 5.39 3.39
C ARG A 62 11.95 6.28 2.42
N VAL A 63 11.60 5.78 1.23
CA VAL A 63 10.86 6.50 0.17
C VAL A 63 9.36 6.13 0.19
N ALA A 64 9.03 4.91 0.57
CA ALA A 64 7.69 4.34 0.73
C ALA A 64 6.89 5.09 1.80
N LYS A 65 7.57 5.58 2.86
CA LYS A 65 6.96 6.47 3.86
C LYS A 65 6.32 7.72 3.23
N LYS A 66 6.75 8.15 2.05
CA LYS A 66 6.29 9.40 1.40
C LYS A 66 5.35 9.17 0.21
N ARG A 67 5.22 7.96 -0.34
CA ARG A 67 4.35 7.70 -1.51
C ARG A 67 3.66 6.33 -1.43
N PRO A 68 2.32 6.30 -1.44
CA PRO A 68 1.54 5.07 -1.34
C PRO A 68 1.66 4.17 -2.58
N ILE A 69 2.04 4.72 -3.73
CA ILE A 69 2.25 3.97 -4.99
C ILE A 69 3.29 2.85 -4.87
N PHE A 70 4.18 2.92 -3.87
CA PHE A 70 5.15 1.86 -3.62
C PHE A 70 4.48 0.59 -3.07
N PHE A 71 3.38 0.70 -2.33
CA PHE A 71 2.65 -0.48 -1.87
C PHE A 71 1.97 -1.21 -3.03
N MET A 72 1.59 -0.51 -4.11
CA MET A 72 0.93 -1.11 -5.27
C MET A 72 1.73 -2.26 -5.91
N GLY A 73 3.06 -2.13 -6.01
CA GLY A 73 3.92 -3.20 -6.53
C GLY A 73 3.97 -4.44 -5.64
N PHE A 74 3.85 -4.25 -4.33
CA PHE A 74 3.73 -5.35 -3.36
C PHE A 74 2.40 -6.09 -3.56
N ILE A 75 1.32 -5.35 -3.81
CA ILE A 75 -0.03 -5.90 -4.04
C ILE A 75 -0.09 -6.71 -5.32
N PHE A 76 0.45 -6.19 -6.42
CA PHE A 76 0.58 -6.92 -7.68
C PHE A 76 1.36 -8.23 -7.51
N TYR A 77 2.39 -8.23 -6.66
CA TYR A 77 3.11 -9.44 -6.35
C TYR A 77 2.22 -10.49 -5.66
N TYR A 78 1.45 -10.14 -4.62
CA TYR A 78 0.60 -11.11 -3.92
C TYR A 78 -0.65 -11.54 -4.69
N LEU A 79 -1.21 -10.68 -5.56
CA LEU A 79 -2.39 -11.01 -6.35
C LEU A 79 -2.08 -11.82 -7.60
N ILE A 80 -0.96 -11.53 -8.28
CA ILE A 80 -0.70 -12.04 -9.62
C ILE A 80 0.51 -12.96 -9.59
N ILE A 81 1.64 -12.46 -9.10
CA ILE A 81 2.91 -13.20 -9.19
C ILE A 81 2.90 -14.42 -8.27
N LEU A 82 2.47 -14.27 -7.02
CA LEU A 82 2.45 -15.36 -6.05
C LEU A 82 1.48 -16.48 -6.47
N PRO A 83 0.24 -16.23 -6.91
CA PRO A 83 -0.67 -17.29 -7.32
C PRO A 83 -0.26 -17.96 -8.63
N ILE A 84 0.31 -17.21 -9.58
CA ILE A 84 0.91 -17.77 -10.79
C ILE A 84 2.09 -18.65 -10.41
N TRP A 85 2.98 -18.15 -9.55
CA TRP A 85 4.12 -18.93 -9.07
C TRP A 85 3.65 -20.19 -8.35
N MET A 86 2.67 -20.10 -7.44
CA MET A 86 2.07 -21.26 -6.79
C MET A 86 1.42 -22.20 -7.82
N SER A 87 0.77 -21.69 -8.86
CA SER A 87 0.16 -22.53 -9.90
C SER A 87 1.20 -23.29 -10.73
N PHE A 88 2.32 -22.65 -11.09
CA PHE A 88 3.42 -23.31 -11.79
C PHE A 88 4.18 -24.28 -10.89
N ALA A 89 4.30 -23.95 -9.62
CA ALA A 89 5.12 -24.69 -8.68
C ALA A 89 4.37 -25.92 -8.11
N PHE A 90 3.06 -25.79 -7.82
CA PHE A 90 2.23 -26.82 -7.18
C PHE A 90 1.27 -27.55 -8.12
N GLU A 91 1.45 -27.47 -9.43
CA GLU A 91 0.67 -28.31 -10.34
C GLU A 91 0.94 -29.79 -10.02
N GLU A 92 -0.12 -30.58 -9.86
CA GLU A 92 -0.10 -31.99 -9.44
C GLU A 92 0.86 -32.85 -10.27
N GLY A 93 1.20 -32.40 -11.47
CA GLY A 93 2.16 -33.03 -12.37
C GLY A 93 3.63 -32.93 -11.98
N MET A 94 4.11 -31.96 -11.19
CA MET A 94 5.54 -31.86 -10.80
C MET A 94 5.80 -32.30 -9.36
N VAL A 95 4.93 -31.94 -8.43
CA VAL A 95 5.04 -32.31 -7.00
C VAL A 95 4.79 -33.81 -6.81
N GLY A 96 3.80 -34.37 -7.51
CA GLY A 96 3.55 -35.82 -7.52
C GLY A 96 4.64 -36.62 -8.24
N LYS A 97 5.27 -36.06 -9.28
CA LYS A 97 6.41 -36.69 -9.98
C LYS A 97 7.72 -36.67 -9.21
N LEU A 98 7.85 -35.83 -8.19
CA LEU A 98 9.06 -35.69 -7.36
C LEU A 98 8.90 -36.33 -5.96
N GLY A 99 7.81 -37.06 -5.71
CA GLY A 99 7.57 -37.78 -4.45
C GLY A 99 7.32 -36.88 -3.23
N LEU A 100 6.98 -35.60 -3.44
CA LEU A 100 6.80 -34.64 -2.36
C LEU A 100 5.44 -34.82 -1.68
N THR A 101 5.46 -35.20 -0.40
CA THR A 101 4.28 -35.43 0.43
C THR A 101 3.65 -34.13 0.96
N ARG A 102 2.42 -34.23 1.49
CA ARG A 102 1.67 -33.13 2.11
C ARG A 102 2.47 -32.44 3.26
N ASP A 103 3.41 -33.16 3.87
CA ASP A 103 4.30 -32.66 4.92
C ASP A 103 5.40 -31.73 4.38
N SER A 104 5.85 -31.89 3.13
CA SER A 104 6.88 -31.02 2.55
C SER A 104 6.40 -29.56 2.40
N LEU A 105 5.08 -29.37 2.24
CA LEU A 105 4.41 -28.07 2.19
C LEU A 105 4.41 -27.33 3.55
N THR A 106 4.64 -28.02 4.67
CA THR A 106 4.72 -27.38 6.00
C THR A 106 5.88 -26.40 6.11
N SER A 107 6.98 -26.65 5.37
CA SER A 107 8.15 -25.74 5.31
C SER A 107 7.81 -24.38 4.69
N LEU A 108 6.80 -24.33 3.81
CA LEU A 108 6.34 -23.10 3.16
C LEU A 108 5.38 -22.29 4.04
N LYS A 109 4.85 -22.87 5.13
CA LYS A 109 3.98 -22.14 6.06
C LYS A 109 4.68 -20.95 6.68
N TRP A 110 5.94 -21.12 7.10
CA TRP A 110 6.74 -20.01 7.65
C TRP A 110 6.93 -18.87 6.66
N ILE A 111 7.02 -19.21 5.37
CA ILE A 111 7.15 -18.24 4.29
C ILE A 111 5.83 -17.49 4.08
N ILE A 112 4.69 -18.19 4.12
CA ILE A 112 3.36 -17.57 4.09
C ILE A 112 3.16 -16.64 5.30
N ILE A 113 3.54 -17.08 6.50
CA ILE A 113 3.46 -16.26 7.73
C ILE A 113 4.34 -15.01 7.59
N LEU A 114 5.56 -15.16 7.09
CA LEU A 114 6.47 -14.04 6.88
C LEU A 114 5.87 -13.01 5.88
N ASN A 115 5.32 -13.48 4.77
CA ASN A 115 4.60 -12.67 3.80
C ASN A 115 3.39 -11.95 4.42
N LEU A 116 2.63 -12.65 5.26
CA LEU A 116 1.49 -12.09 5.98
C LEU A 116 1.93 -10.97 6.92
N ILE A 117 3.05 -11.14 7.65
CA ILE A 117 3.63 -10.11 8.50
C ILE A 117 3.99 -8.87 7.67
N PHE A 118 4.63 -9.03 6.51
CA PHE A 118 4.94 -7.88 5.66
C PHE A 118 3.70 -7.18 5.13
N LEU A 119 2.66 -7.96 4.77
CA LEU A 119 1.38 -7.43 4.33
C LEU A 119 0.68 -6.66 5.47
N LEU A 120 0.68 -7.18 6.69
CA LEU A 120 0.17 -6.48 7.88
C LEU A 120 0.94 -5.20 8.18
N ILE A 121 2.28 -5.23 8.12
CA ILE A 121 3.12 -4.04 8.29
C ILE A 121 2.73 -2.98 7.24
N SER A 122 2.54 -3.40 5.98
CA SER A 122 2.10 -2.48 4.92
C SER A 122 0.76 -1.83 5.23
N GLN A 123 -0.19 -2.58 5.81
CA GLN A 123 -1.49 -2.04 6.24
C GLN A 123 -1.35 -1.04 7.37
N LEU A 124 -0.48 -1.27 8.35
CA LEU A 124 -0.29 -0.30 9.44
C LEU A 124 0.20 1.06 8.91
N PHE A 125 1.07 1.05 7.88
CA PHE A 125 1.51 2.29 7.23
C PHE A 125 0.38 2.99 6.46
N ILE A 126 -0.39 2.22 5.68
CA ILE A 126 -1.51 2.78 4.92
C ILE A 126 -2.60 3.28 5.86
N PHE A 127 -2.93 2.51 6.89
CA PHE A 127 -3.90 2.87 7.91
C PHE A 127 -3.54 4.19 8.58
N LYS A 128 -2.27 4.35 8.98
CA LYS A 128 -1.78 5.61 9.54
C LYS A 128 -1.89 6.77 8.53
N TYR A 129 -1.41 6.57 7.30
CA TYR A 129 -1.34 7.61 6.27
C TYR A 129 -2.72 8.09 5.78
N VAL A 130 -3.67 7.16 5.70
CA VAL A 130 -5.00 7.39 5.17
C VAL A 130 -5.99 7.70 6.29
N PHE A 131 -6.11 6.83 7.29
CA PHE A 131 -7.13 6.97 8.33
C PHE A 131 -6.69 7.94 9.41
N VAL A 132 -5.56 7.70 10.06
CA VAL A 132 -5.13 8.52 11.20
C VAL A 132 -4.86 9.96 10.75
N ASP A 133 -4.10 10.17 9.68
CA ASP A 133 -3.73 11.52 9.25
C ASP A 133 -4.93 12.33 8.70
N ILE A 134 -5.92 11.70 8.07
CA ILE A 134 -7.14 12.38 7.59
C ILE A 134 -8.13 12.61 8.74
N LEU A 135 -8.42 11.58 9.55
CA LEU A 135 -9.36 11.68 10.67
C LEU A 135 -8.85 12.63 11.76
N SER A 136 -7.54 12.69 11.98
CA SER A 136 -6.93 13.64 12.94
C SER A 136 -6.82 15.06 12.39
N GLY A 137 -7.34 15.34 11.19
CA GLY A 137 -7.28 16.67 10.56
C GLY A 137 -5.87 17.13 10.16
N ARG A 138 -4.85 16.26 10.23
CA ARG A 138 -3.46 16.61 9.87
C ARG A 138 -3.28 16.81 8.37
N ARG A 139 -4.15 16.20 7.57
CA ARG A 139 -4.13 16.28 6.11
C ARG A 139 -5.55 16.20 5.55
N ARG A 140 -5.84 16.98 4.51
CA ARG A 140 -7.07 16.84 3.73
C ARG A 140 -6.98 15.69 2.72
N GLY A 141 -8.07 14.97 2.54
CA GLY A 141 -8.19 13.89 1.54
C GLY A 141 -8.09 14.44 0.12
N LYS A 142 -7.32 13.76 -0.73
CA LYS A 142 -7.13 14.08 -2.15
C LYS A 142 -7.73 12.95 -3.00
N SER A 143 -8.05 13.22 -4.27
CA SER A 143 -8.59 12.21 -5.18
C SER A 143 -7.64 11.00 -5.36
N ASN A 144 -6.32 11.21 -5.28
CA ASN A 144 -5.34 10.12 -5.31
C ASN A 144 -5.44 9.17 -4.09
N ASP A 145 -6.06 9.61 -2.99
CA ASP A 145 -6.24 8.78 -1.80
C ASP A 145 -7.30 7.68 -2.01
N ILE A 146 -8.25 7.89 -2.96
CA ILE A 146 -9.25 6.87 -3.33
C ILE A 146 -8.57 5.59 -3.82
N GLY A 147 -7.56 5.73 -4.69
CA GLY A 147 -6.78 4.59 -5.16
C GLY A 147 -6.07 3.85 -4.02
N ILE A 148 -5.65 4.57 -2.97
CA ILE A 148 -5.02 3.95 -1.80
C ILE A 148 -6.05 3.15 -1.00
N VAL A 149 -7.26 3.68 -0.80
CA VAL A 149 -8.32 2.96 -0.08
C VAL A 149 -8.72 1.70 -0.87
N PHE A 150 -8.85 1.79 -2.19
CA PHE A 150 -9.12 0.63 -3.04
C PHE A 150 -8.02 -0.43 -2.93
N LEU A 151 -6.75 -0.01 -2.91
CA LEU A 151 -5.61 -0.91 -2.68
C LEU A 151 -5.63 -1.53 -1.28
N THR A 152 -6.02 -0.77 -0.26
CA THR A 152 -6.23 -1.24 1.12
C THR A 152 -7.29 -2.33 1.15
N TYR A 153 -8.39 -2.12 0.43
CA TYR A 153 -9.49 -3.07 0.34
C TYR A 153 -9.05 -4.41 -0.26
N ILE A 154 -8.36 -4.38 -1.41
CA ILE A 154 -7.81 -5.57 -2.05
C ILE A 154 -6.85 -6.32 -1.13
N THR A 155 -5.93 -5.59 -0.50
CA THR A 155 -4.92 -6.21 0.38
C THR A 155 -5.49 -6.77 1.65
N LEU A 156 -6.55 -6.16 2.17
CA LEU A 156 -7.27 -6.69 3.31
C LEU A 156 -7.91 -8.04 2.97
N GLY A 157 -8.55 -8.16 1.81
CA GLY A 157 -9.06 -9.45 1.32
C GLY A 157 -7.97 -10.52 1.19
N ILE A 158 -6.76 -10.14 0.75
CA ILE A 158 -5.64 -11.09 0.71
C ILE A 158 -5.22 -11.53 2.13
N ILE A 159 -5.15 -10.60 3.09
CA ILE A 159 -4.81 -10.91 4.48
C ILE A 159 -5.82 -11.89 5.07
N PHE A 160 -7.11 -11.59 4.98
CA PHE A 160 -8.15 -12.46 5.53
C PHE A 160 -8.20 -13.80 4.82
N GLY A 161 -8.04 -13.84 3.50
CA GLY A 161 -7.91 -15.08 2.74
C GLY A 161 -6.79 -15.99 3.28
N PHE A 162 -5.61 -15.43 3.56
CA PHE A 162 -4.53 -16.18 4.21
C PHE A 162 -4.85 -16.57 5.66
N LEU A 163 -5.51 -15.71 6.43
CA LEU A 163 -5.92 -16.04 7.80
C LEU A 163 -6.92 -17.21 7.83
N TYR A 164 -7.85 -17.28 6.89
CA TYR A 164 -8.77 -18.43 6.76
C TYR A 164 -8.04 -19.72 6.38
N ILE A 165 -7.06 -19.65 5.47
CA ILE A 165 -6.23 -20.81 5.11
C ILE A 165 -5.46 -21.32 6.35
N LEU A 166 -4.81 -20.41 7.09
CA LEU A 166 -4.11 -20.76 8.33
C LEU A 166 -5.08 -21.32 9.38
N LEU A 167 -6.30 -20.79 9.47
CA LEU A 167 -7.30 -21.27 10.41
C LEU A 167 -7.72 -22.71 10.08
N ILE A 168 -7.95 -23.03 8.81
CA ILE A 168 -8.29 -24.38 8.36
C ILE A 168 -7.17 -25.38 8.58
N GLU A 169 -5.92 -24.97 8.38
CA GLU A 169 -4.79 -25.83 8.64
C GLU A 169 -4.70 -26.24 10.12
N ASN A 170 -5.12 -25.36 11.04
CA ASN A 170 -5.14 -25.65 12.48
C ASN A 170 -6.44 -26.35 12.92
N ASN A 171 -7.55 -26.06 12.25
CA ASN A 171 -8.86 -26.65 12.50
C ASN A 171 -9.58 -26.90 11.17
N PRO A 172 -9.50 -28.13 10.61
CA PRO A 172 -10.09 -28.47 9.32
C PRO A 172 -11.61 -28.22 9.23
N ASN A 173 -12.30 -28.23 10.37
CA ASN A 173 -13.74 -28.03 10.46
C ASN A 173 -14.12 -26.55 10.75
N ALA A 174 -13.16 -25.62 10.68
CA ALA A 174 -13.41 -24.22 10.99
C ALA A 174 -14.37 -23.52 10.01
N LEU A 175 -14.34 -23.90 8.73
CA LEU A 175 -15.19 -23.39 7.66
C LEU A 175 -15.97 -24.54 7.00
N GLY A 176 -17.30 -24.44 7.02
CA GLY A 176 -18.19 -25.37 6.32
C GLY A 176 -18.16 -25.13 4.82
N GLY A 177 -18.34 -26.20 4.04
CA GLY A 177 -18.36 -26.12 2.57
C GLY A 177 -16.98 -25.97 1.92
N MET A 178 -15.91 -25.78 2.70
CA MET A 178 -14.54 -25.86 2.20
C MET A 178 -14.11 -27.33 2.08
N ILE A 179 -14.36 -27.94 0.92
CA ILE A 179 -13.96 -29.31 0.61
C ILE A 179 -12.44 -29.34 0.51
N LEU A 180 -11.77 -30.05 1.42
CA LEU A 180 -10.30 -30.15 1.46
C LEU A 180 -9.76 -31.38 0.71
N GLU A 181 -10.61 -32.38 0.47
CA GLU A 181 -10.25 -33.60 -0.24
C GLU A 181 -10.04 -33.32 -1.73
N GLY A 182 -8.90 -33.77 -2.27
CA GLY A 182 -8.50 -33.51 -3.65
C GLY A 182 -8.17 -32.04 -3.96
N LEU A 183 -8.27 -31.15 -2.98
CA LEU A 183 -7.94 -29.74 -3.16
C LEU A 183 -6.43 -29.54 -2.98
N GLY A 184 -5.70 -29.44 -4.08
CA GLY A 184 -4.29 -29.02 -4.07
C GLY A 184 -4.10 -27.61 -3.48
N ALA A 185 -2.86 -27.24 -3.20
CA ALA A 185 -2.51 -25.93 -2.60
C ALA A 185 -3.09 -24.73 -3.38
N LYS A 186 -3.14 -24.84 -4.71
CA LYS A 186 -3.77 -23.84 -5.59
C LYS A 186 -5.26 -23.68 -5.31
N GLY A 187 -6.00 -24.79 -5.20
CA GLY A 187 -7.44 -24.77 -4.93
C GLY A 187 -7.74 -24.16 -3.56
N LEU A 188 -6.94 -24.52 -2.55
CA LEU A 188 -7.07 -23.98 -1.20
C LEU A 188 -6.83 -22.46 -1.17
N TYR A 189 -5.80 -21.98 -1.88
CA TYR A 189 -5.52 -20.57 -2.04
C TYR A 189 -6.72 -19.82 -2.64
N PHE A 190 -7.21 -20.26 -3.79
CA PHE A 190 -8.31 -19.58 -4.48
C PHE A 190 -9.62 -19.63 -3.68
N ARG A 191 -9.93 -20.74 -2.99
CA ARG A 191 -11.11 -20.81 -2.12
C ARG A 191 -11.01 -19.89 -0.90
N GLY A 192 -9.84 -19.81 -0.26
CA GLY A 192 -9.61 -18.89 0.85
C GLY A 192 -9.76 -17.43 0.43
N MET A 193 -9.15 -17.05 -0.71
CA MET A 193 -9.31 -15.71 -1.28
C MET A 193 -10.77 -15.44 -1.66
N TYR A 194 -11.41 -16.38 -2.34
CA TYR A 194 -12.81 -16.26 -2.73
C TYR A 194 -13.71 -15.99 -1.51
N PHE A 195 -13.62 -16.82 -0.46
CA PHE A 195 -14.41 -16.65 0.75
C PHE A 195 -14.20 -15.28 1.41
N SER A 196 -12.94 -14.83 1.50
CA SER A 196 -12.62 -13.50 2.01
C SER A 196 -13.22 -12.39 1.14
N PHE A 197 -13.02 -12.40 -0.17
CA PHE A 197 -13.55 -11.34 -1.03
C PHE A 197 -15.07 -11.28 -1.04
N ILE A 198 -15.79 -12.41 -1.07
CA ILE A 198 -17.26 -12.39 -0.99
C ILE A 198 -17.77 -11.92 0.38
N THR A 199 -17.00 -12.14 1.45
CA THR A 199 -17.32 -11.67 2.80
C THR A 199 -17.06 -10.16 2.92
N LEU A 200 -15.89 -9.70 2.49
CA LEU A 200 -15.47 -8.31 2.50
C LEU A 200 -16.40 -7.42 1.66
N THR A 201 -16.89 -7.96 0.53
CA THR A 201 -17.84 -7.30 -0.37
C THR A 201 -19.30 -7.50 0.02
N SER A 202 -19.60 -8.22 1.11
CA SER A 202 -20.95 -8.55 1.57
C SER A 202 -21.83 -9.33 0.56
N VAL A 203 -21.21 -9.97 -0.43
CA VAL A 203 -21.91 -10.81 -1.43
C VAL A 203 -22.41 -12.11 -0.79
N GLY A 204 -21.52 -12.82 -0.08
CA GLY A 204 -21.88 -13.97 0.76
C GLY A 204 -22.79 -15.03 0.12
N TYR A 205 -22.39 -15.69 -0.96
CA TYR A 205 -23.19 -16.72 -1.65
C TYR A 205 -23.64 -17.91 -0.77
N GLY A 206 -23.03 -18.11 0.40
CA GLY A 206 -23.44 -19.12 1.39
C GLY A 206 -22.85 -20.51 1.18
N GLU A 207 -22.03 -20.70 0.14
CA GLU A 207 -21.35 -21.97 -0.13
C GLU A 207 -20.22 -22.31 0.84
N ILE A 208 -19.58 -21.28 1.43
CA ILE A 208 -18.59 -21.42 2.50
C ILE A 208 -19.09 -20.59 3.68
N VAL A 209 -19.12 -21.19 4.87
CA VAL A 209 -19.66 -20.57 6.07
C VAL A 209 -18.75 -20.76 7.29
N PRO A 210 -18.60 -19.77 8.18
CA PRO A 210 -17.80 -19.92 9.38
C PRO A 210 -18.52 -20.79 10.42
N ILE A 211 -17.91 -21.92 10.78
CA ILE A 211 -18.46 -22.85 11.78
C ILE A 211 -17.85 -22.57 13.16
N SER A 212 -16.53 -22.52 13.24
CA SER A 212 -15.84 -22.33 14.52
C SER A 212 -15.97 -20.90 15.05
N LEU A 213 -15.88 -20.73 16.37
CA LEU A 213 -15.89 -19.40 17.02
C LEU A 213 -14.81 -18.47 16.44
N ALA A 214 -13.61 -19.00 16.20
CA ALA A 214 -12.51 -18.24 15.62
C ALA A 214 -12.81 -17.80 14.19
N ALA A 215 -13.42 -18.66 13.37
CA ALA A 215 -13.86 -18.30 12.02
C ALA A 215 -14.93 -17.20 12.07
N GLN A 216 -15.93 -17.34 12.94
CA GLN A 216 -17.01 -16.36 13.09
C GLN A 216 -16.46 -14.99 13.51
N ALA A 217 -15.57 -14.96 14.51
CA ALA A 217 -14.93 -13.72 14.95
C ALA A 217 -14.12 -13.06 13.83
N LEU A 218 -13.39 -13.86 13.05
CA LEU A 218 -12.60 -13.37 11.92
C LEU A 218 -13.50 -12.80 10.80
N THR A 219 -14.59 -13.48 10.47
CA THR A 219 -15.61 -13.02 9.51
C THR A 219 -16.29 -11.73 9.97
N ILE A 220 -16.66 -11.63 11.25
CA ILE A 220 -17.24 -10.40 11.82
C ILE A 220 -16.27 -9.22 11.66
N LEU A 221 -15.00 -9.43 12.03
CA LEU A 221 -13.97 -8.40 11.90
C LEU A 221 -13.79 -7.97 10.44
N GLU A 222 -13.72 -8.93 9.52
CA GLU A 222 -13.61 -8.67 8.09
C GLU A 222 -14.78 -7.84 7.56
N SER A 223 -16.02 -8.23 7.88
CA SER A 223 -17.22 -7.52 7.44
C SER A 223 -17.27 -6.08 7.96
N VAL A 224 -16.93 -5.85 9.24
CA VAL A 224 -16.87 -4.49 9.82
C VAL A 224 -15.82 -3.65 9.11
N MET A 225 -14.62 -4.21 8.87
CA MET A 225 -13.58 -3.49 8.15
C MET A 225 -13.98 -3.18 6.71
N GLY A 226 -14.65 -4.10 6.01
CA GLY A 226 -15.16 -3.89 4.65
C GLY A 226 -16.10 -2.68 4.56
N VAL A 227 -17.09 -2.61 5.45
CA VAL A 227 -18.05 -1.48 5.50
C VAL A 227 -17.35 -0.15 5.83
N LEU A 228 -16.40 -0.16 6.78
CA LEU A 228 -15.64 1.05 7.14
C LEU A 228 -14.81 1.57 5.97
N LEU A 229 -14.14 0.69 5.22
CA LEU A 229 -13.33 1.07 4.05
C LEU A 229 -14.18 1.67 2.92
N LEU A 230 -15.34 1.09 2.64
CA LEU A 230 -16.28 1.61 1.64
C LEU A 230 -16.80 2.99 2.06
N SER A 231 -17.22 3.13 3.31
CA SER A 231 -17.71 4.41 3.86
C SER A 231 -16.63 5.50 3.82
N PHE A 232 -15.39 5.14 4.15
CA PHE A 232 -14.26 6.06 4.09
C PHE A 232 -13.95 6.52 2.67
N SER A 233 -14.03 5.62 1.68
CA SER A 233 -13.85 5.94 0.27
C SER A 233 -14.84 7.01 -0.19
N LEU A 234 -16.12 6.85 0.16
CA LEU A 234 -17.17 7.84 -0.13
C LEU A 234 -16.86 9.19 0.54
N GLY A 235 -16.43 9.17 1.81
CA GLY A 235 -16.02 10.38 2.53
C GLY A 235 -14.91 11.17 1.84
N ILE A 236 -13.89 10.48 1.30
CA ILE A 236 -12.83 11.13 0.51
C ILE A 236 -13.39 11.75 -0.77
N VAL A 237 -14.26 11.04 -1.49
CA VAL A 237 -14.86 11.56 -2.74
C VAL A 237 -15.61 12.86 -2.45
N PHE A 238 -16.49 12.86 -1.46
CA PHE A 238 -17.26 14.06 -1.08
C PHE A 238 -16.34 15.20 -0.62
N SER A 239 -15.40 14.92 0.28
CA SER A 239 -14.43 15.92 0.76
C SER A 239 -13.60 16.51 -0.39
N SER A 240 -13.14 15.68 -1.32
CA SER A 240 -12.31 16.13 -2.44
C SER A 240 -13.08 17.04 -3.40
N ASN A 241 -14.36 16.74 -3.66
CA ASN A 241 -15.22 17.56 -4.51
C ASN A 241 -15.57 18.90 -3.86
N LEU A 242 -15.82 18.92 -2.55
CA LEU A 242 -16.08 20.17 -1.81
C LEU A 242 -14.86 21.10 -1.85
N ASN A 243 -13.65 20.56 -1.64
CA ASN A 243 -12.41 21.34 -1.72
C ASN A 243 -12.20 21.95 -3.12
N ILE A 244 -12.55 21.23 -4.20
CA ILE A 244 -12.43 21.76 -5.57
C ILE A 244 -13.37 22.95 -5.77
N LYS A 245 -14.61 22.87 -5.27
CA LYS A 245 -15.59 23.96 -5.37
C LYS A 245 -15.15 25.19 -4.57
N GLU A 246 -14.73 25.00 -3.32
CA GLU A 246 -14.22 26.09 -2.47
C GLU A 246 -13.03 26.82 -3.11
N GLU A 247 -12.11 26.07 -3.72
CA GLU A 247 -10.96 26.65 -4.42
C GLU A 247 -11.38 27.40 -5.68
N GLN A 248 -12.34 26.88 -6.46
CA GLN A 248 -12.88 27.56 -7.63
C GLN A 248 -13.57 28.88 -7.25
N GLU A 249 -14.43 28.87 -6.23
CA GLU A 249 -15.10 30.07 -5.73
C GLU A 249 -14.09 31.11 -5.21
N ARG A 250 -13.01 30.66 -4.56
CA ARG A 250 -11.95 31.53 -4.09
C ARG A 250 -11.20 32.19 -5.26
N ILE A 251 -10.81 31.41 -6.27
CA ILE A 251 -10.14 31.91 -7.47
C ILE A 251 -11.04 32.89 -8.23
N GLU A 252 -12.34 32.59 -8.32
CA GLU A 252 -13.31 33.48 -8.95
C GLU A 252 -13.43 34.82 -8.19
N LYS A 253 -13.54 34.79 -6.86
CA LYS A 253 -13.54 36.00 -6.02
C LYS A 253 -12.26 36.82 -6.18
N GLU A 254 -11.10 36.17 -6.20
CA GLU A 254 -9.80 36.83 -6.40
C GLU A 254 -9.71 37.47 -7.81
N ASN A 255 -10.22 36.81 -8.83
CA ASN A 255 -10.27 37.35 -10.20
C ASN A 255 -11.25 38.53 -10.33
N LEU A 256 -12.41 38.45 -9.68
CA LEU A 256 -13.38 39.55 -9.64
C LEU A 256 -12.81 40.77 -8.91
N GLN A 257 -12.12 40.58 -7.78
CA GLN A 257 -11.43 41.67 -7.09
C GLN A 257 -10.35 42.32 -7.96
N LYS A 258 -9.50 41.52 -8.62
CA LYS A 258 -8.49 42.04 -9.55
C LYS A 258 -9.11 42.80 -10.72
N LYS A 259 -10.23 42.31 -11.27
CA LYS A 259 -10.96 42.96 -12.36
C LYS A 259 -11.57 44.29 -11.91
N ASN A 260 -12.11 44.37 -10.70
CA ASN A 260 -12.62 45.63 -10.15
C ASN A 260 -11.49 46.65 -9.94
N ILE A 261 -10.36 46.23 -9.36
CA ILE A 261 -9.20 47.13 -9.15
C ILE A 261 -8.67 47.65 -10.51
N ASN A 262 -8.55 46.80 -11.52
CA ASN A 262 -8.07 47.22 -12.84
C ASN A 262 -9.13 47.95 -13.68
N GLY A 263 -10.42 47.78 -13.36
CA GLY A 263 -11.55 48.39 -14.07
C GLY A 263 -11.94 49.78 -13.54
N ASP A 264 -11.72 50.05 -12.25
CA ASP A 264 -12.07 51.33 -11.60
C ASP A 264 -11.01 52.42 -11.78
N ILE A 265 -9.77 52.03 -12.10
CA ILE A 265 -8.67 52.98 -12.25
C ILE A 265 -8.45 53.22 -13.75
N SER A 266 -8.91 54.37 -14.25
CA SER A 266 -8.52 54.80 -15.60
C SER A 266 -6.98 54.87 -15.68
N PRO A 267 -6.37 54.62 -16.85
CA PRO A 267 -4.92 54.71 -17.02
C PRO A 267 -4.33 56.03 -16.51
N GLU A 268 -5.10 57.12 -16.61
CA GLU A 268 -4.72 58.45 -16.12
C GLU A 268 -4.69 58.52 -14.59
N LYS A 269 -5.72 57.98 -13.91
CA LYS A 269 -5.81 57.98 -12.44
C LYS A 269 -4.75 57.08 -11.79
N TYR A 270 -4.31 56.03 -12.49
CA TYR A 270 -3.21 55.18 -12.05
C TYR A 270 -1.87 55.93 -12.06
N GLU A 271 -1.55 56.61 -13.16
CA GLU A 271 -0.32 57.39 -13.29
C GLU A 271 -0.32 58.60 -12.35
N GLU A 272 -1.47 59.23 -12.10
CA GLU A 272 -1.63 60.29 -11.09
C GLU A 272 -1.34 59.77 -9.68
N LEU A 273 -2.00 58.68 -9.26
CA LEU A 273 -1.81 58.10 -7.93
C LEU A 273 -0.37 57.62 -7.71
N LYS A 274 0.24 57.01 -8.73
CA LYS A 274 1.63 56.57 -8.72
C LYS A 274 2.60 57.74 -8.56
N ARG A 275 2.37 58.88 -9.23
CA ARG A 275 3.18 60.09 -9.04
C ARG A 275 3.09 60.58 -7.60
N THR A 276 1.87 60.77 -7.08
CA THR A 276 1.67 61.29 -5.72
C THR A 276 2.34 60.41 -4.67
N LEU A 277 2.19 59.09 -4.76
CA LEU A 277 2.83 58.15 -3.83
C LEU A 277 4.35 58.17 -3.90
N MET A 278 4.93 58.33 -5.09
CA MET A 278 6.39 58.42 -5.24
C MET A 278 6.94 59.71 -4.63
N THR A 279 6.21 60.83 -4.77
CA THR A 279 6.58 62.10 -4.14
C THR A 279 6.51 62.02 -2.62
N GLU A 280 5.41 61.50 -2.05
CA GLU A 280 5.28 61.31 -0.60
C GLU A 280 6.33 60.37 -0.03
N PHE A 281 6.67 59.30 -0.76
CA PHE A 281 7.71 58.37 -0.37
C PHE A 281 9.09 59.04 -0.35
N GLN A 282 9.45 59.80 -1.39
CA GLN A 282 10.72 60.55 -1.42
C GLN A 282 10.80 61.55 -0.28
N ASP A 283 9.77 62.36 -0.07
CA ASP A 283 9.73 63.33 1.03
C ASP A 283 9.86 62.65 2.40
N SER A 284 9.22 61.49 2.58
CA SER A 284 9.37 60.72 3.82
C SER A 284 10.76 60.12 3.98
N LEU A 285 11.38 59.69 2.89
CA LEU A 285 12.73 59.14 2.90
C LEU A 285 13.74 60.23 3.29
N ASP A 286 13.63 61.41 2.66
CA ASP A 286 14.51 62.55 2.88
C ASP A 286 14.40 63.05 4.33
N ARG A 287 13.17 63.21 4.86
CA ARG A 287 12.96 63.57 6.29
C ARG A 287 13.58 62.55 7.25
N ASN A 288 13.49 61.26 6.93
CA ASN A 288 14.08 60.22 7.78
C ASN A 288 15.62 60.22 7.69
N ILE A 289 16.19 60.49 6.52
CA ILE A 289 17.63 60.65 6.32
C ILE A 289 18.14 61.87 7.09
N GLU A 290 17.46 63.01 7.01
CA GLU A 290 17.81 64.22 7.76
C GLU A 290 17.83 63.98 9.27
N ARG A 291 16.78 63.34 9.83
CA ARG A 291 16.79 62.94 11.25
C ARG A 291 17.97 62.06 11.60
N TYR A 292 18.29 61.10 10.75
CA TYR A 292 19.39 60.17 11.00
C TYR A 292 20.76 60.87 10.97
N MET A 293 20.92 61.90 10.13
CA MET A 293 22.11 62.74 10.08
C MET A 293 22.21 63.61 11.34
N GLU A 294 21.12 64.27 11.75
CA GLU A 294 21.08 65.10 12.97
C GLU A 294 21.36 64.31 14.26
N GLU A 295 20.86 63.07 14.36
CA GLU A 295 21.15 62.19 15.50
C GLU A 295 22.60 61.72 15.53
N LYS A 296 23.25 61.62 14.37
CA LYS A 296 24.63 61.19 14.24
C LYS A 296 25.62 62.34 14.52
N ASP A 297 25.27 63.56 14.18
CA ASP A 297 26.07 64.77 14.48
C ASP A 297 26.01 65.19 15.96
N LYS A 298 25.04 64.66 16.74
CA LYS A 298 24.90 64.87 18.19
C LYS A 298 25.61 63.82 19.06
N LYS A 299 26.31 62.85 18.47
CA LYS A 299 27.15 61.84 19.15
C LYS A 299 28.62 62.10 18.90
#